data_AF-A0A8T5GMU1-F1
#
_entry.id   AF-A0A8T5GMU1-F1
#
_cell.length_a   1.000
_cell.length_b   1.000
_cell.length_c   1.000
_cell.angle_alpha   90.00
_cell.angle_beta   90.00
_cell.angle_gamma   90.00
#
_symmetry.space_group_name_H-M   'P 1'
#
loop_
_entity.id
_entity.type
_entity.pdbx_description
1 polymer ?
#
loop_
_entity_poly.entity_id
_entity_poly.type
_entity_poly.pdbx_seq_one_letter_code
_entity_poly.pdbx_strand_id
1 'polypeptide(L)'
;MQSNSASKTEVKKRIERYLEALKAVSQQDPDSFAEIAPELIQRSTLNWRGSDPFFANSLNEWLNLDMMWTPFTDIIPKDAHITKRIEDNAFDIKMYSGAIKSLLQALEERFPTDYNQWDATIRNQFIILGMIAMGGEKGEYQGRLVNRLGLGSGEVRLKGSNVIRAAKIALARLAKDNKADLFAKATGNGVERVHRIENAKLAESIERYVLSHPASLLLPPSRD
;
A
#
# COMPACT_ATOMS: atom_id res chain seq x y z
N MET A 1 31.25 -34.51 17.72
CA MET A 1 30.06 -33.63 17.52
C MET A 1 30.49 -32.35 16.79
N GLN A 2 30.72 -32.41 15.47
CA GLN A 2 31.04 -31.25 14.62
C GLN A 2 30.58 -31.58 13.19
N SER A 3 29.30 -31.42 12.86
CA SER A 3 28.82 -31.61 11.47
C SER A 3 27.55 -30.84 11.12
N ASN A 4 26.88 -30.20 12.08
CA ASN A 4 25.56 -29.59 11.87
C ASN A 4 25.57 -28.07 11.62
N SER A 5 26.72 -27.40 11.71
CA SER A 5 26.86 -25.93 11.56
C SER A 5 27.35 -25.52 10.16
N ALA A 6 28.20 -26.32 9.51
CA ALA A 6 28.72 -26.05 8.16
C ALA A 6 27.60 -26.09 7.10
N SER A 7 26.74 -27.12 7.17
CA SER A 7 25.57 -27.29 6.29
C SER A 7 24.59 -26.11 6.33
N LYS A 8 24.27 -25.57 7.51
CA LYS A 8 23.35 -24.43 7.64
C LYS A 8 23.94 -23.15 7.05
N THR A 9 25.26 -22.98 7.14
CA THR A 9 25.97 -21.80 6.63
C THR A 9 26.05 -21.80 5.11
N GLU A 10 26.27 -22.96 4.49
CA GLU A 10 26.25 -23.11 3.02
C GLU A 10 24.85 -22.93 2.45
N VAL A 11 23.82 -23.48 3.10
CA VAL A 11 22.43 -23.28 2.71
C VAL A 11 22.05 -21.80 2.77
N LYS A 12 22.46 -21.08 3.83
CA LYS A 12 22.21 -19.64 3.97
C LYS A 12 22.88 -18.83 2.86
N LYS A 13 24.17 -19.06 2.59
CA LYS A 13 24.88 -18.41 1.48
C LYS A 13 24.26 -18.71 0.12
N ARG A 14 23.72 -19.91 -0.07
CA ARG A 14 23.03 -20.29 -1.31
C ARG A 14 21.71 -19.53 -1.46
N ILE A 15 20.93 -19.42 -0.38
CA ILE A 15 19.70 -18.62 -0.35
C ILE A 15 19.98 -17.15 -0.63
N GLU A 16 21.02 -16.57 -0.01
CA GLU A 16 21.42 -15.18 -0.24
C GLU A 16 21.75 -14.92 -1.71
N ARG A 17 22.53 -15.80 -2.37
CA ARG A 17 22.82 -15.66 -3.82
C ARG A 17 21.57 -15.77 -4.69
N TYR A 18 20.63 -16.65 -4.34
CA TYR A 18 19.36 -16.75 -5.06
C TYR A 18 18.51 -15.48 -4.90
N LEU A 19 18.46 -14.90 -3.69
CA LEU A 19 17.76 -13.65 -3.44
C LEU A 19 18.39 -12.48 -4.19
N GLU A 20 19.73 -12.41 -4.25
CA GLU A 20 20.45 -11.41 -5.04
C GLU A 20 20.18 -11.57 -6.53
N ALA A 21 20.14 -12.79 -7.05
CA ALA A 21 19.81 -13.06 -8.46
C ALA A 21 18.36 -12.66 -8.79
N LEU A 22 17.39 -13.03 -7.95
CA LEU A 22 15.99 -12.63 -8.11
C LEU A 22 15.85 -11.10 -8.07
N LYS A 23 16.57 -10.43 -7.15
CA LYS A 23 16.59 -8.97 -7.05
C LYS A 23 17.17 -8.33 -8.31
N ALA A 24 18.28 -8.84 -8.84
CA ALA A 24 18.90 -8.32 -10.05
C ALA A 24 17.97 -8.48 -11.27
N VAL A 25 17.32 -9.63 -11.44
CA VAL A 25 16.36 -9.85 -12.53
C VAL A 25 15.13 -8.95 -12.38
N SER A 26 14.61 -8.79 -11.16
CA SER A 26 13.48 -7.89 -10.90
C SER A 26 13.76 -6.40 -11.20
N GLN A 27 15.03 -6.00 -11.21
CA GLN A 27 15.47 -4.63 -11.52
C GLN A 27 15.76 -4.44 -13.00
N GLN A 28 16.25 -5.49 -13.70
CA GLN A 28 16.58 -5.42 -15.12
C GLN A 28 15.35 -5.56 -16.03
N ASP A 29 14.42 -6.46 -15.68
CA ASP A 29 13.19 -6.70 -16.44
C ASP A 29 12.02 -6.92 -15.48
N PRO A 30 11.44 -5.83 -14.96
CA PRO A 30 10.38 -5.89 -13.94
C PRO A 30 9.12 -6.60 -14.45
N ASP A 31 8.77 -6.41 -15.72
CA ASP A 31 7.52 -6.90 -16.29
C ASP A 31 7.58 -8.42 -16.50
N SER A 32 8.62 -8.92 -17.19
CA SER A 32 8.81 -10.36 -17.37
C SER A 32 9.02 -11.09 -16.05
N PHE A 33 9.70 -10.45 -15.09
CA PHE A 33 9.90 -11.04 -13.78
C PHE A 33 8.60 -11.10 -12.96
N ALA A 34 7.73 -10.09 -13.05
CA ALA A 34 6.43 -10.09 -12.40
C ALA A 34 5.51 -11.21 -12.92
N GLU A 35 5.65 -11.62 -14.19
CA GLU A 35 4.91 -12.75 -14.76
C GLU A 35 5.36 -14.11 -14.17
N ILE A 36 6.66 -14.29 -13.91
CA ILE A 36 7.25 -15.58 -13.52
C ILE A 36 7.38 -15.71 -11.99
N ALA A 37 7.50 -14.60 -11.28
CA ALA A 37 7.60 -14.51 -9.82
C ALA A 37 6.54 -15.31 -9.04
N PRO A 38 5.24 -15.31 -9.40
CA PRO A 38 4.23 -16.01 -8.62
C PRO A 38 4.46 -17.52 -8.65
N GLU A 39 4.76 -18.06 -9.83
CA GLU A 39 5.01 -19.48 -10.02
C GLU A 39 6.30 -19.91 -9.29
N LEU A 40 7.34 -19.09 -9.33
CA LEU A 40 8.58 -19.36 -8.59
C LEU A 40 8.36 -19.40 -7.08
N ILE A 41 7.61 -18.43 -6.53
CA ILE A 41 7.28 -18.42 -5.09
C ILE A 41 6.43 -19.65 -4.75
N GLN A 42 5.40 -19.94 -5.54
CA GLN A 42 4.50 -21.07 -5.30
C GLN A 42 5.27 -22.41 -5.26
N ARG A 43 6.09 -22.68 -6.29
CA ARG A 43 6.91 -23.90 -6.38
C ARG A 43 7.91 -24.01 -5.23
N SER A 44 8.59 -22.90 -4.91
CA SER A 44 9.58 -22.86 -3.83
C SER A 44 8.95 -23.15 -2.47
N THR A 45 7.78 -22.60 -2.21
CA THR A 45 7.13 -22.69 -0.90
C THR A 45 6.41 -24.01 -0.71
N LEU A 46 5.79 -24.56 -1.77
CA LEU A 46 5.23 -25.92 -1.78
C LEU A 46 6.31 -26.99 -1.58
N ASN A 47 7.49 -26.83 -2.21
CA ASN A 47 8.63 -27.72 -1.99
C ASN A 47 9.17 -27.67 -0.56
N TRP A 48 9.03 -26.53 0.13
CA TRP A 48 9.58 -26.34 1.48
C TRP A 48 8.61 -26.73 2.60
N ARG A 49 7.32 -26.41 2.47
CA ARG A 49 6.29 -26.72 3.48
C ARG A 49 5.50 -28.01 3.20
N GLY A 50 5.60 -28.58 2.00
CA GLY A 50 4.71 -29.65 1.55
C GLY A 50 3.30 -29.16 1.19
N SER A 51 2.41 -30.10 0.90
CA SER A 51 1.06 -29.85 0.40
C SER A 51 0.05 -29.57 1.54
N ASP A 52 0.26 -28.52 2.32
CA ASP A 52 -0.77 -28.00 3.25
C ASP A 52 -1.84 -27.26 2.43
N PRO A 53 -3.10 -27.76 2.34
CA PRO A 53 -4.13 -27.15 1.53
C PRO A 53 -4.53 -25.75 2.01
N PHE A 54 -4.52 -25.49 3.31
CA PHE A 54 -4.87 -24.17 3.86
C PHE A 54 -3.80 -23.15 3.52
N PHE A 55 -2.54 -23.50 3.73
CA PHE A 55 -1.41 -22.65 3.37
C PHE A 55 -1.33 -22.41 1.85
N ALA A 56 -1.48 -23.46 1.04
CA ALA A 56 -1.51 -23.34 -0.42
C ALA A 56 -2.64 -22.42 -0.89
N ASN A 57 -3.83 -22.51 -0.28
CA ASN A 57 -4.94 -21.65 -0.64
C ASN A 57 -4.69 -20.19 -0.26
N SER A 58 -4.18 -19.93 0.95
CA SER A 58 -3.80 -18.57 1.38
C SER A 58 -2.64 -17.98 0.57
N LEU A 59 -1.64 -18.81 0.21
CA LEU A 59 -0.55 -18.41 -0.66
C LEU A 59 -1.05 -18.09 -2.07
N ASN A 60 -1.98 -18.89 -2.60
CA ASN A 60 -2.58 -18.64 -3.91
C ASN A 60 -3.46 -17.39 -3.91
N GLU A 61 -4.23 -17.15 -2.86
CA GLU A 61 -4.98 -15.89 -2.71
C GLU A 61 -4.02 -14.70 -2.68
N TRP A 62 -2.97 -14.78 -1.88
CA TRP A 62 -1.94 -13.72 -1.81
C TRP A 62 -1.22 -13.52 -3.15
N LEU A 63 -0.80 -14.59 -3.83
CA LEU A 63 -0.12 -14.52 -5.13
C LEU A 63 -1.03 -13.95 -6.23
N ASN A 64 -2.29 -14.36 -6.27
CA ASN A 64 -3.21 -13.99 -7.34
C ASN A 64 -3.93 -12.65 -7.09
N LEU A 65 -3.97 -12.15 -5.85
CA LEU A 65 -4.72 -10.95 -5.48
C LEU A 65 -3.83 -9.84 -4.93
N ASP A 66 -2.88 -10.16 -4.07
CA ASP A 66 -2.05 -9.18 -3.34
C ASP A 66 -0.76 -8.86 -4.11
N MET A 67 -0.19 -9.87 -4.75
CA MET A 67 1.06 -9.77 -5.49
C MET A 67 0.92 -9.03 -6.82
N MET A 68 -0.23 -9.17 -7.50
CA MET A 68 -0.52 -8.53 -8.79
C MET A 68 -0.33 -7.01 -8.78
N TRP A 69 -0.42 -6.39 -7.60
CA TRP A 69 -0.35 -4.93 -7.47
C TRP A 69 0.83 -4.43 -6.65
N THR A 70 1.69 -5.34 -6.19
CA THR A 70 2.86 -5.01 -5.37
C THR A 70 4.10 -5.27 -6.21
N PRO A 71 4.88 -4.24 -6.59
CA PRO A 71 6.16 -4.46 -7.25
C PRO A 71 6.98 -5.45 -6.44
N PHE A 72 7.62 -6.43 -7.08
CA PHE A 72 8.27 -7.52 -6.36
C PHE A 72 9.37 -7.04 -5.39
N THR A 73 10.01 -5.93 -5.71
CA THR A 73 10.97 -5.26 -4.83
C THR A 73 10.39 -4.88 -3.47
N ASP A 74 9.08 -4.66 -3.37
CA ASP A 74 8.37 -4.32 -2.13
C ASP A 74 7.84 -5.55 -1.39
N ILE A 75 7.92 -6.73 -2.02
CA ILE A 75 7.55 -8.03 -1.43
C ILE A 75 8.71 -8.60 -0.63
N ILE A 76 9.93 -8.43 -1.14
CA ILE A 76 11.14 -8.87 -0.43
C ILE A 76 11.17 -8.14 0.91
N PRO A 77 11.32 -8.84 2.05
CA PRO A 77 11.46 -8.18 3.35
C PRO A 77 12.67 -7.23 3.30
N LYS A 78 12.41 -5.95 3.09
CA LYS A 78 13.39 -4.88 3.33
C LYS A 78 13.45 -4.76 4.85
N ASP A 79 14.44 -5.44 5.45
CA ASP A 79 14.76 -5.47 6.89
C ASP A 79 13.68 -4.88 7.78
N ALA A 80 12.54 -5.58 7.95
CA ALA A 80 11.39 -5.19 8.76
C ALA A 80 11.36 -3.69 9.08
N HIS A 81 11.30 -2.84 8.05
CA HIS A 81 11.18 -1.41 8.28
C HIS A 81 9.76 -1.25 8.81
N ILE A 82 9.65 -1.28 10.15
CA ILE A 82 8.77 -0.38 10.88
C ILE A 82 9.07 0.96 10.23
N THR A 83 8.28 1.30 9.22
CA THR A 83 8.40 2.55 8.50
C THR A 83 8.60 3.61 9.54
N LYS A 84 9.65 4.43 9.36
CA LYS A 84 9.88 5.62 10.17
C LYS A 84 8.55 6.34 10.26
N ARG A 85 7.80 6.07 11.33
CA ARG A 85 6.68 6.91 11.70
C ARG A 85 7.35 8.24 11.92
N ILE A 86 6.87 9.21 11.17
CA ILE A 86 7.33 10.58 11.33
C ILE A 86 7.20 10.85 12.83
N GLU A 87 8.30 11.22 13.49
CA GLU A 87 8.27 11.58 14.92
C GLU A 87 7.15 12.61 15.13
N ASP A 88 6.43 12.55 16.25
CA ASP A 88 5.20 13.35 16.51
C ASP A 88 5.34 14.86 16.20
N ASN A 89 6.57 15.39 16.13
CA ASN A 89 6.88 16.80 15.87
C ASN A 89 7.19 17.15 14.40
N ALA A 90 7.18 16.22 13.45
CA ALA A 90 7.61 16.48 12.08
C ALA A 90 6.49 16.91 11.11
N PHE A 91 5.26 17.04 11.59
CA PHE A 91 4.16 17.69 10.86
C PHE A 91 3.57 18.84 11.70
N ASP A 92 3.65 20.06 11.20
CA ASP A 92 2.98 21.23 11.79
C ASP A 92 2.16 21.95 10.72
N ILE A 93 0.83 21.94 10.86
CA ILE A 93 -0.11 22.64 9.96
C ILE A 93 0.22 24.14 9.85
N LYS A 94 0.84 24.75 10.87
CA LYS A 94 1.21 26.17 10.85
C LYS A 94 2.24 26.50 9.76
N MET A 95 3.01 25.52 9.29
CA MET A 95 3.97 25.67 8.19
C MET A 95 3.30 25.79 6.81
N TYR A 96 2.01 25.46 6.71
CA TYR A 96 1.23 25.56 5.48
C TYR A 96 0.45 26.87 5.42
N SER A 97 0.09 27.30 4.20
CA SER A 97 -0.69 28.51 3.96
C SER A 97 -1.73 28.30 2.85
N GLY A 98 -2.68 29.24 2.75
CA GLY A 98 -3.72 29.24 1.71
C GLY A 98 -4.63 28.00 1.76
N ALA A 99 -5.06 27.55 0.59
CA ALA A 99 -6.00 26.44 0.44
C ALA A 99 -5.49 25.11 1.01
N ILE A 100 -4.17 24.85 0.95
CA ILE A 100 -3.57 23.64 1.51
C ILE A 100 -3.73 23.61 3.02
N LYS A 101 -3.46 24.74 3.71
CA LYS A 101 -3.67 24.83 5.16
C LYS A 101 -5.13 24.57 5.53
N SER A 102 -6.06 25.22 4.86
CA SER A 102 -7.50 25.06 5.11
C SER A 102 -7.96 23.62 4.90
N LEU A 103 -7.48 22.96 3.84
CA LEU A 103 -7.74 21.55 3.60
C LEU A 103 -7.19 20.66 4.73
N LEU A 104 -5.94 20.86 5.15
CA LEU A 104 -5.33 20.07 6.23
C LEU A 104 -6.09 20.23 7.56
N GLN A 105 -6.54 21.45 7.88
CA GLN A 105 -7.38 21.69 9.06
C GLN A 105 -8.73 20.96 8.96
N ALA A 106 -9.38 21.00 7.79
CA ALA A 106 -10.62 20.27 7.57
C ALA A 106 -10.42 18.75 7.63
N LEU A 107 -9.25 18.24 7.26
CA LEU A 107 -8.90 16.83 7.42
C LEU A 107 -8.70 16.45 8.91
N GLU A 108 -8.07 17.30 9.73
CA GLU A 108 -8.00 17.10 11.18
C GLU A 108 -9.39 17.03 11.84
N GLU A 109 -10.31 17.91 11.43
CA GLU A 109 -11.69 17.86 11.92
C GLU A 109 -12.42 16.60 11.44
N ARG A 110 -12.16 16.17 10.20
CA ARG A 110 -12.77 14.97 9.60
C ARG A 110 -12.27 13.66 10.21
N PHE A 111 -11.01 13.64 10.64
CA PHE A 111 -10.32 12.48 11.16
C PHE A 111 -9.85 12.72 12.60
N PRO A 112 -10.74 12.53 13.59
CA PRO A 112 -10.37 12.66 15.00
C PRO A 112 -9.28 11.66 15.40
N THR A 113 -8.43 12.03 16.36
CA THR A 113 -7.28 11.23 16.80
C THR A 113 -7.64 9.83 17.34
N ASP A 114 -8.78 9.68 18.02
CA ASP A 114 -9.27 8.38 18.47
C ASP A 114 -9.94 7.60 17.33
N TYR A 115 -9.12 6.91 16.56
CA TYR A 115 -9.56 6.14 15.39
C TYR A 115 -10.31 4.84 15.75
N ASN A 116 -10.35 4.45 17.02
CA ASN A 116 -11.13 3.28 17.45
C ASN A 116 -12.64 3.54 17.37
N GLN A 117 -13.05 4.81 17.43
CA GLN A 117 -14.44 5.23 17.33
C GLN A 117 -14.90 5.48 15.89
N TRP A 118 -14.00 5.37 14.92
CA TRP A 118 -14.35 5.61 13.52
C TRP A 118 -15.28 4.53 12.99
N ASP A 119 -16.37 4.96 12.36
CA ASP A 119 -17.18 4.08 11.54
C ASP A 119 -16.40 3.60 10.30
N ALA A 120 -16.96 2.62 9.60
CA ALA A 120 -16.34 2.08 8.39
C ALA A 120 -16.16 3.15 7.30
N THR A 121 -17.02 4.18 7.27
CA THR A 121 -16.96 5.23 6.24
C THR A 121 -15.76 6.14 6.43
N ILE A 122 -15.56 6.67 7.65
CA ILE A 122 -14.41 7.51 8.00
C ILE A 122 -13.12 6.72 7.86
N ARG A 123 -13.11 5.48 8.35
CA ARG A 123 -11.96 4.57 8.20
C ARG A 123 -11.57 4.38 6.74
N ASN A 124 -12.54 4.08 5.87
CA ASN A 124 -12.27 3.88 4.45
C ASN A 124 -11.77 5.15 3.78
N GLN A 125 -12.34 6.31 4.12
CA GLN A 125 -11.87 7.61 3.61
C GLN A 125 -10.40 7.87 3.99
N PHE A 126 -10.03 7.62 5.25
CA PHE A 126 -8.66 7.79 5.71
C PHE A 126 -7.69 6.86 4.98
N ILE A 127 -8.02 5.56 4.89
CA ILE A 127 -7.17 4.56 4.20
C ILE A 127 -6.99 4.93 2.73
N ILE A 128 -8.07 5.28 2.03
CA ILE A 128 -8.02 5.64 0.61
C ILE A 128 -7.20 6.91 0.40
N LEU A 129 -7.41 7.94 1.22
CA LEU A 129 -6.64 9.18 1.14
C LEU A 129 -5.15 8.91 1.33
N GLY A 130 -4.81 8.18 2.39
CA GLY A 130 -3.42 7.91 2.74
C GLY A 130 -2.71 7.07 1.69
N MET A 131 -3.33 5.98 1.23
CA MET A 131 -2.73 5.15 0.19
C MET A 131 -2.54 5.89 -1.14
N ILE A 132 -3.50 6.73 -1.56
CA ILE A 132 -3.34 7.53 -2.79
C ILE A 132 -2.22 8.57 -2.62
N ALA A 133 -2.12 9.20 -1.44
CA ALA A 133 -1.08 10.19 -1.15
C ALA A 133 0.32 9.55 -1.13
N MET A 134 0.48 8.42 -0.46
CA MET A 134 1.72 7.63 -0.41
C MET A 134 2.13 7.06 -1.79
N GLY A 135 1.20 7.00 -2.75
CA GLY A 135 1.51 6.67 -4.14
C GLY A 135 2.22 7.79 -4.89
N GLY A 136 2.32 9.00 -4.32
CA GLY A 136 2.97 10.17 -4.90
C GLY A 136 2.48 10.46 -6.32
N GLU A 137 3.42 10.74 -7.23
CA GLU A 137 3.11 11.01 -8.65
C GLU A 137 2.54 9.80 -9.40
N LYS A 138 2.91 8.58 -8.98
CA LYS A 138 2.43 7.35 -9.61
C LYS A 138 0.96 7.09 -9.24
N GLY A 139 0.56 7.45 -8.02
CA GLY A 139 -0.75 7.18 -7.47
C GLY A 139 -0.90 5.75 -6.97
N GLU A 140 -2.14 5.33 -6.79
CA GLU A 140 -2.47 4.01 -6.25
C GLU A 140 -3.50 3.28 -7.10
N TYR A 141 -3.30 1.96 -7.25
CA TYR A 141 -4.18 1.10 -8.02
C TYR A 141 -5.48 0.83 -7.28
N GLN A 142 -6.61 0.85 -8.01
CA GLN A 142 -7.92 0.52 -7.47
C GLN A 142 -7.91 -0.89 -6.87
N GLY A 143 -7.22 -1.85 -7.50
CA GLY A 143 -7.02 -3.20 -6.98
C GLY A 143 -6.42 -3.22 -5.56
N ARG A 144 -5.36 -2.44 -5.31
CA ARG A 144 -4.75 -2.34 -3.97
C ARG A 144 -5.67 -1.71 -2.95
N LEU A 145 -6.39 -0.66 -3.34
CA LEU A 145 -7.35 -0.02 -2.45
C LEU A 145 -8.46 -1.00 -2.06
N VAL A 146 -9.07 -1.69 -3.03
CA VAL A 146 -10.12 -2.69 -2.78
C VAL A 146 -9.61 -3.79 -1.86
N ASN A 147 -8.40 -4.28 -2.10
CA ASN A 147 -7.81 -5.31 -1.28
C ASN A 147 -7.52 -4.84 0.14
N ARG A 148 -6.90 -3.66 0.32
CA ARG A 148 -6.58 -3.12 1.64
C ARG A 148 -7.81 -2.88 2.49
N LEU A 149 -8.94 -2.56 1.87
CA LEU A 149 -10.23 -2.38 2.54
C LEU A 149 -10.92 -3.72 2.88
N GLY A 150 -10.34 -4.87 2.52
CA GLY A 150 -10.94 -6.19 2.73
C GLY A 150 -12.12 -6.49 1.79
N LEU A 151 -12.17 -5.86 0.61
CA LEU A 151 -13.31 -5.90 -0.33
C LEU A 151 -13.01 -6.78 -1.57
N GLY A 152 -12.07 -7.72 -1.48
CA GLY A 152 -11.44 -8.37 -2.64
C GLY A 152 -12.10 -9.62 -3.25
N SER A 153 -13.06 -10.29 -2.61
CA SER A 153 -13.54 -11.62 -3.06
C SER A 153 -14.87 -11.60 -3.82
N GLY A 154 -14.92 -12.18 -5.04
CA GLY A 154 -16.16 -12.43 -5.79
C GLY A 154 -16.93 -11.19 -6.29
N GLU A 155 -18.28 -11.20 -6.18
CA GLU A 155 -19.19 -10.07 -6.48
C GLU A 155 -18.83 -8.76 -5.73
N VAL A 156 -17.92 -8.83 -4.76
CA VAL A 156 -17.47 -7.73 -3.92
C VAL A 156 -16.54 -6.75 -4.66
N ARG A 157 -15.98 -7.10 -5.84
CA ARG A 157 -15.15 -6.14 -6.62
C ARG A 157 -15.91 -4.88 -7.06
N LEU A 158 -17.19 -5.02 -7.44
CA LEU A 158 -18.07 -3.86 -7.74
C LEU A 158 -18.37 -3.04 -6.48
N LYS A 159 -18.56 -3.71 -5.34
CA LYS A 159 -18.75 -3.05 -4.04
C LYS A 159 -17.50 -2.24 -3.65
N GLY A 160 -16.31 -2.79 -3.88
CA GLY A 160 -15.03 -2.11 -3.66
C GLY A 160 -14.88 -0.83 -4.47
N SER A 161 -15.16 -0.88 -5.78
CA SER A 161 -15.11 0.33 -6.64
C SER A 161 -16.11 1.41 -6.20
N ASN A 162 -17.31 1.01 -5.75
CA ASN A 162 -18.32 1.93 -5.25
C ASN A 162 -17.91 2.59 -3.92
N VAL A 163 -17.29 1.83 -3.00
CA VAL A 163 -16.74 2.37 -1.75
C VAL A 163 -15.65 3.39 -2.05
N ILE A 164 -14.73 3.08 -2.98
CA ILE A 164 -13.67 4.01 -3.38
C ILE A 164 -14.26 5.27 -3.99
N ARG A 165 -15.23 5.14 -4.90
CA ARG A 165 -15.91 6.29 -5.50
C ARG A 165 -16.59 7.15 -4.44
N ALA A 166 -17.36 6.55 -3.52
CA ALA A 166 -18.06 7.27 -2.46
C ALA A 166 -17.10 8.03 -1.54
N ALA A 167 -16.02 7.38 -1.10
CA ALA A 167 -14.99 8.01 -0.29
C ALA A 167 -14.31 9.17 -1.03
N LYS A 168 -13.93 8.97 -2.30
CA LYS A 168 -13.33 10.03 -3.12
C LYS A 168 -14.27 11.21 -3.34
N ILE A 169 -15.58 10.98 -3.54
CA ILE A 169 -16.57 12.06 -3.67
C ILE A 169 -16.66 12.86 -2.37
N ALA A 170 -16.74 12.19 -1.22
CA ALA A 170 -16.80 12.86 0.08
C ALA A 170 -15.54 13.70 0.34
N LEU A 171 -14.36 13.15 0.08
CA LEU A 171 -13.08 13.85 0.23
C LEU A 171 -12.90 14.99 -0.78
N ALA A 172 -13.30 14.79 -2.04
CA ALA A 172 -13.26 15.84 -3.06
C ALA A 172 -14.21 16.99 -2.71
N ARG A 173 -15.38 16.69 -2.13
CA ARG A 173 -16.32 17.71 -1.63
C ARG A 173 -15.70 18.49 -0.47
N LEU A 174 -15.13 17.79 0.52
CA LEU A 174 -14.42 18.42 1.62
C LEU A 174 -13.32 19.38 1.13
N ALA A 175 -12.54 18.95 0.13
CA ALA A 175 -11.49 19.79 -0.45
C ALA A 175 -12.04 21.00 -1.21
N LYS A 176 -13.11 20.81 -1.99
CA LYS A 176 -13.75 21.89 -2.72
C LYS A 176 -14.34 22.95 -1.80
N ASP A 177 -14.95 22.53 -0.69
CA ASP A 177 -15.46 23.43 0.36
C ASP A 177 -14.31 24.25 1.00
N ASN A 178 -13.07 23.76 0.90
CA ASN A 178 -11.83 24.41 1.34
C ASN A 178 -10.98 24.98 0.20
N LYS A 179 -11.59 25.24 -0.97
CA LYS A 179 -10.96 25.88 -2.15
C LYS A 179 -9.76 25.12 -2.73
N ALA A 180 -9.76 23.79 -2.63
CA ALA A 180 -8.73 22.92 -3.20
C ALA A 180 -9.35 21.82 -4.08
N ASP A 181 -8.62 21.44 -5.13
CA ASP A 181 -8.90 20.23 -5.90
C ASP A 181 -8.01 19.11 -5.39
N LEU A 182 -8.62 18.00 -4.95
CA LEU A 182 -7.91 16.94 -4.25
C LEU A 182 -7.37 15.84 -5.17
N PHE A 183 -8.16 15.40 -6.14
CA PHE A 183 -7.83 14.23 -6.97
C PHE A 183 -7.76 14.59 -8.44
N ALA A 184 -6.68 14.16 -9.08
CA ALA A 184 -6.59 14.15 -10.52
C ALA A 184 -7.57 13.16 -11.14
N LYS A 185 -7.85 13.34 -12.44
CA LYS A 185 -8.62 12.38 -13.24
C LYS A 185 -7.94 11.00 -13.19
N ALA A 186 -8.71 9.99 -12.82
CA ALA A 186 -8.23 8.61 -12.78
C ALA A 186 -7.92 8.09 -14.20
N THR A 187 -6.88 7.28 -14.33
CA THR A 187 -6.46 6.65 -15.60
C THR A 187 -6.58 5.13 -15.51
N GLY A 188 -6.75 4.43 -16.64
CA GLY A 188 -6.93 2.97 -16.65
C GLY A 188 -8.33 2.49 -16.28
N ASN A 189 -8.51 1.17 -16.27
CA ASN A 189 -9.82 0.52 -16.17
C ASN A 189 -9.84 -0.60 -15.13
N GLY A 190 -11.04 -0.90 -14.61
CA GLY A 190 -11.23 -1.99 -13.67
C GLY A 190 -10.30 -1.89 -12.45
N VAL A 191 -9.59 -2.97 -12.17
CA VAL A 191 -8.64 -3.09 -11.06
C VAL A 191 -7.32 -2.33 -11.31
N GLU A 192 -6.94 -2.13 -12.57
CA GLU A 192 -5.75 -1.37 -13.00
C GLU A 192 -5.98 0.13 -13.00
N ARG A 193 -7.20 0.59 -12.69
CA ARG A 193 -7.49 2.01 -12.60
C ARG A 193 -6.61 2.66 -11.52
N VAL A 194 -5.89 3.70 -11.89
CA VAL A 194 -4.98 4.45 -11.02
C VAL A 194 -5.66 5.73 -10.51
N HIS A 195 -5.54 5.98 -9.21
CA HIS A 195 -6.02 7.19 -8.56
C HIS A 195 -4.83 8.00 -8.05
N ARG A 196 -4.86 9.32 -8.27
CA ARG A 196 -3.79 10.25 -7.88
C ARG A 196 -4.36 11.46 -7.15
N ILE A 197 -3.55 12.04 -6.27
CA ILE A 197 -3.74 13.42 -5.81
C ILE A 197 -3.46 14.37 -6.98
N GLU A 198 -4.09 15.55 -6.96
CA GLU A 198 -4.03 16.52 -8.06
C GLU A 198 -2.61 16.88 -8.52
N ASN A 199 -1.66 17.02 -7.58
CA ASN A 199 -0.26 17.29 -7.89
C ASN A 199 0.67 16.74 -6.80
N ALA A 200 1.96 16.60 -7.15
CA ALA A 200 3.00 16.02 -6.29
C ALA A 200 3.14 16.75 -4.94
N LYS A 201 3.14 18.09 -4.95
CA LYS A 201 3.29 18.90 -3.73
C LYS A 201 2.12 18.69 -2.76
N LEU A 202 0.90 18.59 -3.28
CA LEU A 202 -0.28 18.29 -2.48
C LEU A 202 -0.24 16.84 -1.98
N ALA A 203 0.22 15.89 -2.81
CA ALA A 203 0.38 14.49 -2.42
C ALA A 203 1.34 14.38 -1.22
N GLU A 204 2.52 15.01 -1.31
CA GLU A 204 3.52 15.04 -0.24
C GLU A 204 2.97 15.68 1.05
N SER A 205 2.21 16.77 0.92
CA SER A 205 1.61 17.45 2.08
C SER A 205 0.59 16.57 2.80
N ILE A 206 -0.25 15.86 2.04
CA ILE A 206 -1.24 14.93 2.58
C ILE A 206 -0.56 13.68 3.14
N GLU A 207 0.47 13.17 2.47
CA GLU A 207 1.26 12.03 2.94
C GLU A 207 1.86 12.31 4.32
N ARG A 208 2.52 13.47 4.49
CA ARG A 208 3.07 13.88 5.79
C ARG A 208 1.99 13.93 6.86
N TYR A 209 0.82 14.50 6.54
CA TYR A 209 -0.33 14.56 7.44
C TYR A 209 -0.84 13.16 7.85
N VAL A 210 -1.09 12.27 6.89
CA VAL A 210 -1.65 10.94 7.22
C VAL A 210 -0.65 10.07 7.97
N LEU A 211 0.66 10.23 7.71
CA LEU A 211 1.71 9.49 8.39
C LEU A 211 2.00 10.03 9.79
N SER A 212 1.75 11.32 10.06
CA SER A 212 1.81 11.88 11.41
C SER A 212 0.55 11.58 12.24
N HIS A 213 -0.55 11.19 11.61
CA HIS A 213 -1.79 10.88 12.32
C HIS A 213 -1.69 9.54 13.09
N PRO A 214 -2.26 9.40 14.31
CA PRO A 214 -2.26 8.14 15.07
C PRO A 214 -2.85 6.94 14.32
N ALA A 215 -3.82 7.20 13.43
CA ALA A 215 -4.43 6.20 12.57
C ALA A 215 -3.55 5.74 11.39
N SER A 216 -2.32 6.25 11.24
CA SER A 216 -1.35 5.78 10.25
C SER A 216 -1.10 4.27 10.33
N LEU A 217 -1.36 3.65 11.49
CA LEU A 217 -1.41 2.20 11.72
C LEU A 217 -2.33 1.44 10.76
N LEU A 218 -3.37 2.10 10.24
CA LEU A 218 -4.32 1.52 9.28
C LEU A 218 -3.77 1.49 7.86
N LEU A 219 -2.70 2.25 7.58
CA LEU A 219 -2.06 2.33 6.27
C LEU A 219 -1.03 1.20 6.10
N PRO A 220 -0.74 0.77 4.86
CA PRO A 220 0.42 -0.07 4.60
C PRO A 220 1.72 0.68 4.94
N PRO A 221 2.87 0.00 5.02
CA PRO A 221 4.15 0.69 5.07
C PRO A 221 4.35 1.57 3.83
N SER A 222 4.90 2.78 4.03
CA SER A 222 5.35 3.68 2.97
C SER A 222 6.33 3.01 2.01
N ARG A 223 6.22 3.39 0.74
CA ARG A 223 7.09 2.95 -0.35
C ARG A 223 8.20 4.00 -0.48
N ASP A 224 9.37 3.70 0.07
CA ASP A 224 10.60 4.46 -0.20
C ASP A 224 11.00 4.37 -1.68
#